data_AF-A0A7V0SD88-F1
#
_entry.id   AF-A0A7V0SD88-F1
#
_cell.length_a   1.000
_cell.length_b   1.000
_cell.length_c   1.000
_cell.angle_alpha   90.00
_cell.angle_beta   90.00
_cell.angle_gamma   90.00
#
_symmetry.space_group_name_H-M   'P 1'
#
loop_
_entity.id
_entity.type
_entity.pdbx_description
1 polymer ?
#
loop_
_entity_poly.entity_id
_entity_poly.type
_entity_poly.pdbx_seq_one_letter_code
_entity_poly.pdbx_strand_id
1 'polypeptide(L)'
;VYYRMLNRRIRECLSRENDEVLLSNVLGQRYIGGGINTPGKIMIHGTPGQDLGAFMNGAEITVFGNAQDGVGNTMNAGKIVVHGKAGEIPGHSMRGGKIFIKGDVEYRAGIHMKEYLDQVPWLVIGGTAKDYCGEYMAGGKLVVLNLADRPGSPVGYSVGTGIHGGAIYVRGPVADFQLGPGAIFTAMDNDDVAFLVTALAEYSADLAVEVPFDPETDFLKITRRGHRPFEKLYTPGMNIKSQSPRHLNMTPPCTFNCPSGIPTPVFLNLIKDGKSREAQLMMDEYTPFRMSVCGTVCPAPCMEACSRGGLDGALDIPRLAREYYPDFDPVRSA
;
A
#
# COMPACT_ATOMS: atom_id res chain seq x y z
N VAL A 1 -4.82 24.61 -18.59
CA VAL A 1 -3.48 23.97 -18.43
C VAL A 1 -3.64 22.45 -18.42
N TYR A 2 -2.82 21.70 -19.15
CA TYR A 2 -2.86 20.23 -19.12
C TYR A 2 -2.39 19.68 -17.77
N TYR A 3 -3.00 18.58 -17.28
CA TYR A 3 -2.82 18.11 -15.90
C TYR A 3 -1.35 17.83 -15.53
N ARG A 4 -0.54 17.29 -16.45
CA ARG A 4 0.89 17.01 -16.20
C ARG A 4 1.68 18.29 -15.91
N MET A 5 1.43 19.33 -16.71
CA MET A 5 2.07 20.64 -16.56
C MET A 5 1.65 21.30 -15.24
N LEU A 6 0.35 21.24 -14.91
CA LEU A 6 -0.18 21.78 -13.66
C LEU A 6 0.50 21.11 -12.45
N ASN A 7 0.51 19.78 -12.41
CA ASN A 7 1.10 19.01 -11.32
C ASN A 7 2.60 19.21 -11.15
N ARG A 8 3.33 19.44 -12.25
CA ARG A 8 4.75 19.81 -12.19
C ARG A 8 4.92 21.17 -11.51
N ARG A 9 4.14 22.17 -11.92
CA ARG A 9 4.20 23.52 -11.34
C ARG A 9 3.84 23.53 -9.86
N ILE A 10 2.83 22.76 -9.44
CA ILE A 10 2.47 22.62 -8.01
C ILE A 10 3.68 22.13 -7.20
N ARG A 11 4.37 21.08 -7.67
CA ARG A 11 5.56 20.55 -6.98
C ARG A 11 6.70 21.56 -6.94
N GLU A 12 6.94 22.27 -8.05
CA GLU A 12 7.97 23.32 -8.10
C GLU A 12 7.65 24.47 -7.13
N CYS A 13 6.38 24.85 -6.98
CA CYS A 13 5.96 25.86 -6.01
C CYS A 13 6.23 25.40 -4.57
N LEU A 14 5.76 24.20 -4.20
CA LEU A 14 5.92 23.64 -2.86
C LEU A 14 7.38 23.34 -2.49
N SER A 15 8.27 23.12 -3.47
CA SER A 15 9.70 22.91 -3.19
C SER A 15 10.49 24.16 -2.81
N ARG A 16 9.92 25.36 -2.99
CA ARG A 16 10.63 26.64 -2.87
C ARG A 16 10.35 27.37 -1.55
N GLU A 17 10.08 26.63 -0.46
CA GLU A 17 9.62 27.20 0.82
C GLU A 17 8.30 27.99 0.71
N ASN A 18 7.54 27.82 -0.38
CA ASN A 18 6.16 28.29 -0.42
C ASN A 18 5.27 27.22 0.18
N ASP A 19 4.65 27.55 1.30
CA ASP A 19 3.75 26.63 1.99
C ASP A 19 2.33 26.64 1.42
N GLU A 20 2.06 27.42 0.37
CA GLU A 20 0.71 27.64 -0.15
C GLU A 20 0.64 27.79 -1.67
N VAL A 21 -0.32 27.11 -2.29
CA VAL A 21 -0.59 27.14 -3.73
C VAL A 21 -2.07 27.37 -3.99
N LEU A 22 -2.39 28.48 -4.66
CA LEU A 22 -3.75 28.78 -5.10
C LEU A 22 -3.96 28.35 -6.57
N LEU A 23 -4.93 27.46 -6.80
CA LEU A 23 -5.38 27.04 -8.12
C LEU A 23 -6.74 27.65 -8.43
N SER A 24 -6.81 28.49 -9.46
CA SER A 24 -8.05 29.12 -9.92
C SER A 24 -8.57 28.47 -11.20
N ASN A 25 -9.89 28.38 -11.33
CA ASN A 25 -10.59 27.85 -12.51
C ASN A 25 -10.14 26.42 -12.89
N VAL A 26 -10.15 25.52 -11.90
CA VAL A 26 -9.85 24.10 -12.12
C VAL A 26 -11.08 23.42 -12.74
N LEU A 27 -10.86 22.73 -13.86
CA LEU A 27 -11.91 22.18 -14.73
C LEU A 27 -11.61 20.71 -15.07
N GLY A 28 -11.36 19.90 -14.04
CA GLY A 28 -11.15 18.45 -14.19
C GLY A 28 -9.70 18.03 -14.40
N GLN A 29 -8.70 18.87 -14.08
CA GLN A 29 -7.31 18.42 -14.10
C GLN A 29 -7.07 17.35 -13.04
N ARG A 30 -6.58 16.19 -13.48
CA ARG A 30 -6.39 14.98 -12.66
C ARG A 30 -5.12 15.05 -11.82
N TYR A 31 -5.07 14.21 -10.79
CA TYR A 31 -3.89 13.97 -9.94
C TYR A 31 -3.36 15.18 -9.17
N ILE A 32 -4.15 16.26 -9.03
CA ILE A 32 -3.74 17.43 -8.24
C ILE A 32 -3.39 16.97 -6.83
N GLY A 33 -2.24 17.38 -6.32
CA GLY A 33 -1.80 16.96 -4.99
C GLY A 33 -1.21 15.54 -4.91
N GLY A 34 -1.20 14.81 -6.02
CA GLY A 34 -0.81 13.40 -6.02
C GLY A 34 0.68 13.18 -5.73
N GLY A 35 1.00 12.24 -4.84
CA GLY A 35 2.37 11.88 -4.47
C GLY A 35 3.17 12.99 -3.80
N ILE A 36 2.51 14.04 -3.31
CA ILE A 36 3.19 15.09 -2.53
C ILE A 36 3.58 14.51 -1.18
N ASN A 37 4.86 14.63 -0.84
CA ASN A 37 5.47 14.10 0.39
C ASN A 37 6.12 15.20 1.23
N THR A 38 5.64 16.43 1.07
CA THR A 38 6.09 17.60 1.83
C THR A 38 4.88 18.28 2.47
N PRO A 39 5.05 18.98 3.60
CA PRO A 39 4.05 19.91 4.08
C PRO A 39 3.71 20.97 3.01
N GLY A 40 2.52 21.56 3.13
CA GLY A 40 2.06 22.62 2.26
C GLY A 40 0.55 22.59 2.07
N LYS A 41 0.00 23.70 1.60
CA LYS A 41 -1.42 23.95 1.41
C LYS A 41 -1.73 24.15 -0.05
N ILE A 42 -2.80 23.54 -0.54
CA ILE A 42 -3.30 23.72 -1.90
C ILE A 42 -4.77 24.12 -1.83
N MET A 43 -5.08 25.35 -2.20
CA MET A 43 -6.46 25.81 -2.36
C MET A 43 -6.89 25.68 -3.81
N ILE A 44 -8.07 25.10 -4.01
CA ILE A 44 -8.59 24.78 -5.34
C ILE A 44 -9.96 25.43 -5.50
N HIS A 45 -10.05 26.40 -6.42
CA HIS A 45 -11.33 26.94 -6.88
C HIS A 45 -11.72 26.30 -8.21
N GLY A 46 -12.84 25.56 -8.19
CA GLY A 46 -13.34 24.77 -9.30
C GLY A 46 -13.44 23.29 -8.92
N THR A 47 -13.38 22.42 -9.93
CA THR A 47 -13.54 20.98 -9.75
C THR A 47 -12.26 20.25 -10.15
N PRO A 48 -11.45 19.75 -9.20
CA PRO A 48 -10.34 18.87 -9.53
C PRO A 48 -10.87 17.60 -10.20
N GLY A 49 -10.08 17.09 -11.13
CA GLY A 49 -10.37 15.82 -11.77
C GLY A 49 -10.06 14.64 -10.87
N GLN A 50 -10.15 13.46 -11.47
CA GLN A 50 -9.85 12.17 -10.87
C GLN A 50 -8.55 12.15 -10.05
N ASP A 51 -8.56 11.38 -8.96
CA ASP A 51 -7.39 11.07 -8.11
C ASP A 51 -6.78 12.31 -7.41
N LEU A 52 -7.61 13.22 -6.91
CA LEU A 52 -7.18 14.33 -6.05
C LEU A 52 -6.44 13.80 -4.81
N GLY A 53 -5.21 14.24 -4.57
CA GLY A 53 -4.43 13.84 -3.39
C GLY A 53 -4.03 12.36 -3.38
N ALA A 54 -4.03 11.68 -4.54
CA ALA A 54 -3.67 10.28 -4.60
C ALA A 54 -2.20 10.04 -4.16
N PHE A 55 -1.94 9.05 -3.31
CA PHE A 55 -0.62 8.77 -2.73
C PHE A 55 0.00 9.93 -1.93
N MET A 56 -0.80 10.91 -1.50
CA MET A 56 -0.32 12.05 -0.73
C MET A 56 0.14 11.63 0.68
N ASN A 57 1.22 12.26 1.17
CA ASN A 57 1.80 12.02 2.47
C ASN A 57 2.20 13.33 3.16
N GLY A 58 1.20 14.13 3.56
CA GLY A 58 1.40 15.22 4.53
C GLY A 58 0.80 16.58 4.17
N ALA A 59 0.51 16.87 2.91
CA ALA A 59 -0.06 18.17 2.52
C ALA A 59 -1.54 18.33 2.92
N GLU A 60 -1.99 19.59 2.97
CA GLU A 60 -3.38 19.97 3.15
C GLU A 60 -3.97 20.48 1.83
N ILE A 61 -5.14 19.98 1.43
CA ILE A 61 -5.82 20.39 0.21
C ILE A 61 -7.23 20.83 0.56
N THR A 62 -7.62 22.05 0.16
CA THR A 62 -8.97 22.57 0.31
C THR A 62 -9.59 22.84 -1.04
N VAL A 63 -10.75 22.24 -1.31
CA VAL A 63 -11.51 22.39 -2.57
C VAL A 63 -12.76 23.22 -2.30
N PHE A 64 -12.80 24.43 -2.87
CA PHE A 64 -13.95 25.33 -2.86
C PHE A 64 -14.90 24.98 -4.02
N GLY A 65 -15.40 23.74 -4.01
CA GLY A 65 -16.22 23.17 -5.08
C GLY A 65 -16.41 21.66 -4.90
N ASN A 66 -16.86 20.99 -5.97
CA ASN A 66 -16.96 19.53 -6.01
C ASN A 66 -15.63 18.90 -6.43
N ALA A 67 -15.39 17.64 -6.07
CA ALA A 67 -14.29 16.83 -6.60
C ALA A 67 -14.84 15.62 -7.40
N GLN A 68 -14.08 15.15 -8.39
CA GLN A 68 -14.41 13.90 -9.11
C GLN A 68 -14.00 12.67 -8.29
N ASP A 69 -13.91 11.49 -8.92
CA ASP A 69 -13.68 10.22 -8.24
C ASP A 69 -12.24 10.08 -7.71
N GLY A 70 -12.05 9.21 -6.72
CA GLY A 70 -10.73 8.84 -6.21
C GLY A 70 -10.07 9.88 -5.30
N VAL A 71 -10.86 10.74 -4.64
CA VAL A 71 -10.32 11.68 -3.63
C VAL A 71 -9.55 10.92 -2.56
N GLY A 72 -8.27 11.24 -2.37
CA GLY A 72 -7.39 10.62 -1.38
C GLY A 72 -7.04 9.17 -1.66
N ASN A 73 -7.07 8.72 -2.92
CA ASN A 73 -6.70 7.37 -3.31
C ASN A 73 -5.29 7.00 -2.81
N THR A 74 -5.18 5.99 -1.95
CA THR A 74 -3.93 5.47 -1.39
C THR A 74 -3.14 6.53 -0.59
N MET A 75 -3.84 7.55 -0.08
CA MET A 75 -3.27 8.58 0.78
C MET A 75 -2.71 7.98 2.08
N ASN A 76 -1.55 8.46 2.51
CA ASN A 76 -0.83 7.98 3.69
C ASN A 76 -0.91 8.96 4.87
N ALA A 77 -0.88 10.27 4.61
CA ALA A 77 -1.01 11.33 5.61
C ALA A 77 -1.45 12.66 4.97
N GLY A 78 -1.83 13.63 5.80
CA GLY A 78 -2.30 14.95 5.38
C GLY A 78 -3.81 15.12 5.56
N LYS A 79 -4.37 16.16 4.95
CA LYS A 79 -5.80 16.48 5.05
C LYS A 79 -6.39 16.93 3.71
N ILE A 80 -7.57 16.45 3.35
CA ILE A 80 -8.33 16.91 2.19
C ILE A 80 -9.71 17.37 2.65
N VAL A 81 -10.06 18.61 2.34
CA VAL A 81 -11.36 19.22 2.66
C VAL A 81 -12.07 19.59 1.36
N VAL A 82 -13.30 19.12 1.16
CA VAL A 82 -14.12 19.38 -0.03
C VAL A 82 -15.41 20.07 0.39
N HIS A 83 -15.59 21.33 0.01
CA HIS A 83 -16.79 22.12 0.35
C HIS A 83 -18.04 21.73 -0.45
N GLY A 84 -17.89 20.91 -1.50
CA GLY A 84 -18.98 20.37 -2.31
C GLY A 84 -19.16 18.86 -2.13
N LYS A 85 -19.55 18.20 -3.21
CA LYS A 85 -19.69 16.74 -3.32
C LYS A 85 -18.39 16.10 -3.80
N ALA A 86 -18.24 14.79 -3.59
CA ALA A 86 -17.21 14.00 -4.25
C ALA A 86 -17.83 12.88 -5.08
N GLY A 87 -17.10 12.41 -6.09
CA GLY A 87 -17.53 11.28 -6.91
C GLY A 87 -17.39 9.93 -6.20
N GLU A 88 -17.09 8.90 -6.98
CA GLU A 88 -16.90 7.55 -6.49
C GLU A 88 -15.59 7.38 -5.70
N ILE A 89 -15.55 6.34 -4.87
CA ILE A 89 -14.35 5.82 -4.20
C ILE A 89 -13.49 6.84 -3.43
N PRO A 90 -14.05 7.87 -2.74
CA PRO A 90 -13.23 8.70 -1.85
C PRO A 90 -12.62 7.83 -0.74
N GLY A 91 -11.35 8.06 -0.42
CA GLY A 91 -10.61 7.27 0.56
C GLY A 91 -10.21 5.87 0.07
N HIS A 92 -10.26 5.59 -1.24
CA HIS A 92 -9.84 4.29 -1.78
C HIS A 92 -8.44 3.93 -1.29
N SER A 93 -8.29 2.81 -0.56
CA SER A 93 -6.98 2.29 -0.13
C SER A 93 -6.14 3.23 0.74
N MET A 94 -6.72 4.30 1.29
CA MET A 94 -5.97 5.20 2.18
C MET A 94 -5.56 4.47 3.47
N ARG A 95 -4.39 4.84 3.99
CA ARG A 95 -3.73 4.23 5.15
C ARG A 95 -3.60 5.18 6.34
N GLY A 96 -3.77 6.48 6.10
CA GLY A 96 -3.77 7.51 7.13
C GLY A 96 -4.22 8.86 6.57
N GLY A 97 -4.22 9.88 7.43
CA GLY A 97 -4.72 11.21 7.11
C GLY A 97 -6.24 11.33 7.17
N LYS A 98 -6.75 12.52 6.82
CA LYS A 98 -8.16 12.91 7.03
C LYS A 98 -8.77 13.42 5.72
N ILE A 99 -9.99 12.97 5.42
CA ILE A 99 -10.77 13.46 4.27
C ILE A 99 -12.14 13.90 4.79
N PHE A 100 -12.46 15.18 4.61
CA PHE A 100 -13.75 15.77 4.97
C PHE A 100 -14.46 16.25 3.70
N ILE A 101 -15.68 15.75 3.47
CA ILE A 101 -16.49 16.09 2.30
C ILE A 101 -17.82 16.63 2.79
N LYS A 102 -18.16 17.88 2.43
CA LYS A 102 -19.38 18.56 2.91
C LYS A 102 -20.67 17.93 2.38
N GLY A 103 -20.65 17.53 1.11
CA GLY A 103 -21.81 17.04 0.39
C GLY A 103 -21.92 15.52 0.36
N ASP A 104 -22.68 15.05 -0.62
CA ASP A 104 -22.84 13.63 -0.90
C ASP A 104 -21.58 13.04 -1.55
N VAL A 105 -21.45 11.72 -1.42
CA VAL A 105 -20.51 10.91 -2.18
C VAL A 105 -21.25 9.81 -2.93
N GLU A 106 -20.64 9.33 -4.00
CA GLU A 106 -21.23 8.26 -4.81
C GLU A 106 -20.87 6.88 -4.22
N TYR A 107 -20.55 5.89 -5.07
CA TYR A 107 -20.37 4.50 -4.70
C TYR A 107 -19.03 4.24 -4.03
N ARG A 108 -18.98 3.17 -3.21
CA ARG A 108 -17.73 2.56 -2.70
C ARG A 108 -16.83 3.51 -1.88
N ALA A 109 -17.44 4.47 -1.18
CA ALA A 109 -16.72 5.35 -0.26
C ALA A 109 -15.95 4.54 0.79
N GLY A 110 -14.67 4.83 0.96
CA GLY A 110 -13.78 4.13 1.90
C GLY A 110 -13.39 2.71 1.49
N ILE A 111 -13.53 2.35 0.21
CA ILE A 111 -13.13 1.02 -0.26
C ILE A 111 -11.68 0.73 0.09
N HIS A 112 -11.42 -0.43 0.69
CA HIS A 112 -10.07 -0.89 0.99
C HIS A 112 -9.27 0.02 1.95
N MET A 113 -9.90 0.93 2.69
CA MET A 113 -9.25 1.68 3.78
C MET A 113 -8.55 0.72 4.74
N LYS A 114 -7.35 1.08 5.19
CA LYS A 114 -6.48 0.22 6.03
C LYS A 114 -5.95 1.04 7.19
N GLU A 115 -5.78 0.40 8.34
CA GLU A 115 -5.09 1.00 9.48
C GLU A 115 -3.90 0.13 9.89
N TYR A 116 -2.88 0.76 10.46
CA TYR A 116 -1.75 0.05 11.04
C TYR A 116 -1.16 0.88 12.17
N LEU A 117 -1.19 0.30 13.39
CA LEU A 117 -0.72 0.97 14.61
C LEU A 117 -1.42 2.33 14.80
N ASP A 118 -0.65 3.41 14.79
CA ASP A 118 -1.08 4.81 14.94
C ASP A 118 -1.62 5.42 13.64
N GLN A 119 -1.43 4.76 12.49
CA GLN A 119 -1.96 5.23 11.21
C GLN A 119 -3.41 4.77 11.05
N VAL A 120 -4.33 5.65 11.44
CA VAL A 120 -5.79 5.44 11.36
C VAL A 120 -6.39 6.48 10.40
N PRO A 121 -6.83 6.09 9.19
CA PRO A 121 -7.42 7.02 8.22
C PRO A 121 -8.84 7.43 8.60
N TRP A 122 -9.18 8.70 8.40
CA TRP A 122 -10.51 9.25 8.65
C TRP A 122 -11.18 9.70 7.36
N LEU A 123 -12.43 9.29 7.15
CA LEU A 123 -13.29 9.78 6.07
C LEU A 123 -14.62 10.24 6.68
N VAL A 124 -14.90 11.55 6.64
CA VAL A 124 -16.15 12.14 7.13
C VAL A 124 -16.93 12.72 5.95
N ILE A 125 -18.16 12.23 5.78
CA ILE A 125 -19.07 12.57 4.70
C ILE A 125 -20.27 13.31 5.29
N GLY A 126 -20.47 14.55 4.87
CA GLY A 126 -21.54 15.41 5.33
C GLY A 126 -22.92 15.00 4.83
N GLY A 127 -23.01 14.56 3.58
CA GLY A 127 -24.25 14.12 2.97
C GLY A 127 -24.52 12.62 3.18
N THR A 128 -24.96 11.99 2.10
CA THR A 128 -25.22 10.54 2.03
C THR A 128 -24.16 9.83 1.19
N ALA A 129 -24.01 8.51 1.37
CA ALA A 129 -23.19 7.65 0.52
C ALA A 129 -24.05 6.63 -0.24
N LYS A 130 -23.62 6.18 -1.43
CA LYS A 130 -24.32 5.15 -2.19
C LYS A 130 -23.90 3.74 -1.74
N ASP A 131 -24.15 2.75 -2.59
CA ASP A 131 -23.87 1.34 -2.31
C ASP A 131 -22.38 1.11 -2.04
N TYR A 132 -22.09 0.03 -1.31
CA TYR A 132 -20.76 -0.47 -1.01
C TYR A 132 -19.88 0.48 -0.17
N CYS A 133 -20.50 1.36 0.62
CA CYS A 133 -19.78 2.18 1.59
C CYS A 133 -19.01 1.28 2.58
N GLY A 134 -17.70 1.50 2.73
CA GLY A 134 -16.80 0.71 3.57
C GLY A 134 -16.50 -0.69 3.05
N GLU A 135 -16.63 -0.93 1.73
CA GLU A 135 -16.29 -2.23 1.14
C GLU A 135 -14.80 -2.59 1.34
N TYR A 136 -14.52 -3.83 1.76
CA TYR A 136 -13.18 -4.34 2.04
C TYR A 136 -12.35 -3.49 3.01
N MET A 137 -13.00 -2.71 3.89
CA MET A 137 -12.33 -1.95 4.94
C MET A 137 -11.53 -2.90 5.85
N ALA A 138 -10.24 -2.66 6.00
CA ALA A 138 -9.35 -3.39 6.89
C ALA A 138 -8.90 -2.55 8.10
N GLY A 139 -9.48 -1.36 8.26
CA GLY A 139 -9.15 -0.40 9.30
C GLY A 139 -9.64 1.00 8.98
N GLY A 140 -9.58 1.91 9.95
CA GLY A 140 -9.95 3.31 9.81
C GLY A 140 -11.31 3.65 10.39
N LYS A 141 -11.66 4.93 10.27
CA LYS A 141 -12.91 5.51 10.77
C LYS A 141 -13.65 6.21 9.64
N LEU A 142 -14.85 5.75 9.32
CA LEU A 142 -15.71 6.32 8.28
C LEU A 142 -16.99 6.85 8.93
N VAL A 143 -17.35 8.10 8.67
CA VAL A 143 -18.54 8.75 9.24
C VAL A 143 -19.44 9.27 8.12
N VAL A 144 -20.73 8.96 8.18
CA VAL A 144 -21.77 9.49 7.29
C VAL A 144 -22.77 10.27 8.13
N LEU A 145 -22.80 11.59 7.95
CA LEU A 145 -23.51 12.53 8.81
C LEU A 145 -24.97 12.77 8.40
N ASN A 146 -25.34 12.60 7.12
CA ASN A 146 -26.68 12.96 6.63
C ASN A 146 -27.12 14.37 7.09
N LEU A 147 -26.27 15.39 7.01
CA LEU A 147 -26.49 16.72 7.61
C LEU A 147 -27.84 17.36 7.24
N ALA A 148 -28.41 17.00 6.09
CA ALA A 148 -29.67 17.54 5.61
C ALA A 148 -30.91 16.76 6.12
N ASP A 149 -30.75 15.85 7.10
CA ASP A 149 -31.84 15.03 7.66
C ASP A 149 -32.71 14.38 6.58
N ARG A 150 -32.08 13.88 5.51
CA ARG A 150 -32.83 13.30 4.40
C ARG A 150 -33.57 12.05 4.88
N PRO A 151 -34.83 11.85 4.47
CA PRO A 151 -35.58 10.67 4.83
C PRO A 151 -34.99 9.42 4.19
N GLY A 152 -35.15 8.29 4.87
CA GLY A 152 -34.60 7.00 4.43
C GLY A 152 -33.16 6.78 4.89
N SER A 153 -32.52 5.77 4.32
CA SER A 153 -31.18 5.40 4.74
C SER A 153 -30.10 6.35 4.19
N PRO A 154 -29.17 6.84 5.03
CA PRO A 154 -28.04 7.66 4.59
C PRO A 154 -27.01 6.94 3.71
N VAL A 155 -27.09 5.62 3.65
CA VAL A 155 -26.15 4.73 2.96
C VAL A 155 -26.93 3.79 2.04
N GLY A 156 -26.27 3.31 0.97
CA GLY A 156 -26.85 2.34 0.05
C GLY A 156 -26.87 0.89 0.57
N TYR A 157 -26.85 -0.06 -0.36
CA TYR A 157 -26.75 -1.50 -0.09
C TYR A 157 -25.31 -1.97 0.10
N SER A 158 -25.13 -3.14 0.72
CA SER A 158 -23.83 -3.81 0.91
C SER A 158 -22.80 -3.01 1.73
N VAL A 159 -23.28 -2.23 2.71
CA VAL A 159 -22.44 -1.45 3.63
C VAL A 159 -21.50 -2.39 4.39
N GLY A 160 -20.20 -2.11 4.34
CA GLY A 160 -19.18 -2.92 5.00
C GLY A 160 -19.02 -4.32 4.41
N THR A 161 -19.44 -4.59 3.16
CA THR A 161 -19.19 -5.90 2.55
C THR A 161 -17.69 -6.21 2.54
N GLY A 162 -17.29 -7.38 3.03
CA GLY A 162 -15.87 -7.73 3.09
C GLY A 162 -15.08 -7.02 4.19
N ILE A 163 -15.72 -6.37 5.16
CA ILE A 163 -15.02 -5.64 6.24
C ILE A 163 -14.19 -6.58 7.13
N HIS A 164 -12.89 -6.28 7.26
CA HIS A 164 -11.89 -6.95 8.10
C HIS A 164 -11.48 -6.13 9.32
N GLY A 165 -11.79 -4.84 9.38
CA GLY A 165 -11.39 -3.94 10.47
C GLY A 165 -11.93 -2.53 10.28
N GLY A 166 -11.76 -1.68 11.30
CA GLY A 166 -12.28 -0.32 11.32
C GLY A 166 -13.74 -0.22 11.78
N ALA A 167 -14.27 1.00 11.75
CA ALA A 167 -15.65 1.31 12.13
C ALA A 167 -16.28 2.32 11.17
N ILE A 168 -17.55 2.07 10.86
CA ILE A 168 -18.41 2.94 10.06
C ILE A 168 -19.51 3.48 10.98
N TYR A 169 -19.63 4.80 11.09
CA TYR A 169 -20.64 5.48 11.89
C TYR A 169 -21.64 6.16 10.97
N VAL A 170 -22.92 5.88 11.13
CA VAL A 170 -23.98 6.42 10.28
C VAL A 170 -25.01 7.12 11.14
N ARG A 171 -25.26 8.41 10.86
CA ARG A 171 -26.33 9.17 11.49
C ARG A 171 -27.63 9.03 10.70
N GLY A 172 -28.57 8.26 11.23
CA GLY A 172 -29.85 7.95 10.60
C GLY A 172 -30.07 6.44 10.42
N PRO A 173 -31.25 6.04 9.91
CA PRO A 173 -31.65 4.65 9.89
C PRO A 173 -30.83 3.82 8.88
N VAL A 174 -30.40 2.63 9.30
CA VAL A 174 -29.81 1.61 8.43
C VAL A 174 -30.46 0.28 8.75
N ALA A 175 -31.01 -0.39 7.75
CA ALA A 175 -31.65 -1.69 7.93
C ALA A 175 -30.64 -2.85 7.81
N ASP A 176 -30.91 -3.97 8.50
CA ASP A 176 -30.03 -5.15 8.49
C ASP A 176 -29.71 -5.67 7.08
N PHE A 177 -30.68 -5.64 6.16
CA PHE A 177 -30.47 -6.12 4.78
C PHE A 177 -29.49 -5.26 3.97
N GLN A 178 -29.20 -4.04 4.42
CA GLN A 178 -28.23 -3.16 3.78
C GLN A 178 -26.78 -3.54 4.13
N LEU A 179 -26.58 -4.34 5.18
CA LEU A 179 -25.24 -4.77 5.58
C LEU A 179 -24.69 -5.83 4.62
N GLY A 180 -23.42 -5.66 4.25
CA GLY A 180 -22.69 -6.65 3.47
C GLY A 180 -22.19 -7.83 4.30
N PRO A 181 -21.84 -8.95 3.67
CA PRO A 181 -21.20 -10.08 4.34
C PRO A 181 -20.01 -9.65 5.19
N GLY A 182 -20.02 -10.06 6.46
CA GLY A 182 -18.97 -9.75 7.44
C GLY A 182 -19.24 -8.51 8.30
N ALA A 183 -20.17 -7.64 7.91
CA ALA A 183 -20.58 -6.48 8.69
C ALA A 183 -21.69 -6.84 9.72
N ILE A 184 -21.67 -6.17 10.87
CA ILE A 184 -22.68 -6.23 11.93
C ILE A 184 -22.86 -4.86 12.58
N PHE A 185 -24.03 -4.61 13.14
CA PHE A 185 -24.22 -3.52 14.10
C PHE A 185 -23.59 -3.88 15.45
N THR A 186 -22.97 -2.90 16.09
CA THR A 186 -22.42 -3.02 17.45
C THR A 186 -22.70 -1.75 18.25
N ALA A 187 -22.77 -1.84 19.57
CA ALA A 187 -22.81 -0.66 20.42
C ALA A 187 -21.51 0.16 20.28
N MET A 188 -21.63 1.48 20.43
CA MET A 188 -20.47 2.36 20.56
C MET A 188 -19.86 2.23 21.96
N ASP A 189 -18.54 2.34 22.03
CA ASP A 189 -17.77 2.45 23.26
C ASP A 189 -17.23 3.88 23.45
N ASN A 190 -16.54 4.13 24.56
CA ASN A 190 -16.02 5.47 24.88
C ASN A 190 -14.97 5.96 23.87
N ASP A 191 -14.23 5.05 23.23
CA ASP A 191 -13.22 5.43 22.24
C ASP A 191 -13.90 5.87 20.93
N ASP A 192 -15.02 5.24 20.57
CA ASP A 192 -15.86 5.68 19.47
C ASP A 192 -16.41 7.09 19.70
N VAL A 193 -16.96 7.34 20.90
CA VAL A 193 -17.53 8.63 21.28
C VAL A 193 -16.46 9.72 21.26
N ALA A 194 -15.29 9.46 21.85
CA ALA A 194 -14.16 10.40 21.85
C ALA A 194 -13.66 10.72 20.43
N PHE A 195 -13.60 9.70 19.56
CA PHE A 195 -13.31 9.88 18.15
C PHE A 195 -14.34 10.78 17.46
N LEU A 196 -15.63 10.49 17.62
CA LEU A 196 -16.70 11.27 16.99
C LEU A 196 -16.68 12.72 17.47
N VAL A 197 -16.54 13.00 18.77
CA VAL A 197 -16.40 14.36 19.31
C VAL A 197 -15.28 15.13 18.58
N THR A 198 -14.12 14.50 18.42
CA THR A 198 -12.96 15.13 17.76
C THR A 198 -13.21 15.32 16.26
N ALA A 199 -13.70 14.29 15.58
CA ALA A 199 -13.94 14.30 14.14
C ALA A 199 -15.01 15.33 13.76
N LEU A 200 -16.10 15.44 14.52
CA LEU A 200 -17.17 16.41 14.27
C LEU A 200 -16.71 17.85 14.54
N ALA A 201 -15.89 18.07 15.58
CA ALA A 201 -15.32 19.38 15.87
C ALA A 201 -14.37 19.86 14.75
N GLU A 202 -13.45 18.99 14.29
CA GLU A 202 -12.55 19.31 13.18
C GLU A 202 -13.31 19.53 11.87
N TYR A 203 -14.28 18.67 11.57
CA TYR A 203 -15.14 18.80 10.39
C TYR A 203 -15.92 20.12 10.39
N SER A 204 -16.51 20.49 11.53
CA SER A 204 -17.24 21.75 11.73
C SER A 204 -16.34 22.96 11.47
N ALA A 205 -15.12 22.96 12.05
CA ALA A 205 -14.16 24.04 11.88
C ALA A 205 -13.69 24.19 10.44
N ASP A 206 -13.32 23.08 9.76
CA ASP A 206 -12.77 23.12 8.41
C ASP A 206 -13.81 23.51 7.35
N LEU A 207 -15.08 23.11 7.53
CA LEU A 207 -16.14 23.35 6.55
C LEU A 207 -17.06 24.53 6.90
N ALA A 208 -16.87 25.14 8.08
CA ALA A 208 -17.73 26.15 8.65
C ALA A 208 -19.22 25.72 8.63
N VAL A 209 -19.49 24.55 9.21
CA VAL A 209 -20.84 23.94 9.29
C VAL A 209 -21.12 23.53 10.72
N GLU A 210 -22.29 23.92 11.23
CA GLU A 210 -22.75 23.43 12.53
C GLU A 210 -23.13 21.95 12.47
N VAL A 211 -22.68 21.20 13.47
CA VAL A 211 -22.98 19.77 13.62
C VAL A 211 -23.59 19.58 15.01
N PRO A 212 -24.90 19.78 15.18
CA PRO A 212 -25.57 19.75 16.48
C PRO A 212 -25.96 18.32 16.89
N PHE A 213 -25.11 17.34 16.62
CA PHE A 213 -25.39 15.93 16.88
C PHE A 213 -24.77 15.49 18.18
N ASP A 214 -25.46 14.59 18.88
CA ASP A 214 -24.95 13.89 20.05
C ASP A 214 -24.15 12.66 19.60
N PRO A 215 -22.82 12.64 19.79
CA PRO A 215 -21.97 11.52 19.42
C PRO A 215 -22.33 10.20 20.11
N GLU A 216 -23.03 10.23 21.24
CA GLU A 216 -23.40 9.02 21.99
C GLU A 216 -24.68 8.36 21.47
N THR A 217 -25.63 9.15 20.95
CA THR A 217 -27.00 8.68 20.70
C THR A 217 -27.43 8.76 19.24
N ASP A 218 -26.85 9.64 18.44
CA ASP A 218 -27.32 9.87 17.06
C ASP A 218 -26.72 8.92 16.01
N PHE A 219 -25.74 8.09 16.39
CA PHE A 219 -24.96 7.28 15.46
C PHE A 219 -25.17 5.78 15.65
N LEU A 220 -25.36 5.07 14.53
CA LEU A 220 -25.22 3.63 14.45
C LEU A 220 -23.78 3.27 14.10
N LYS A 221 -23.19 2.32 14.84
CA LYS A 221 -21.87 1.76 14.53
C LYS A 221 -21.99 0.43 13.80
N ILE A 222 -21.32 0.34 12.66
CA ILE A 222 -21.15 -0.88 11.85
C ILE A 222 -19.66 -1.25 11.86
N THR A 223 -19.37 -2.52 12.14
CA THR A 223 -18.00 -3.05 12.12
C THR A 223 -17.99 -4.53 11.74
N ARG A 224 -16.81 -5.15 11.75
CA ARG A 224 -16.62 -6.56 11.43
C ARG A 224 -17.19 -7.53 12.47
N ARG A 225 -17.69 -8.65 11.97
CA ARG A 225 -18.12 -9.79 12.78
C ARG A 225 -16.92 -10.56 13.35
N GLY A 226 -16.80 -10.56 14.68
CA GLY A 226 -15.72 -11.28 15.38
C GLY A 226 -14.34 -10.82 14.91
N HIS A 227 -13.27 -11.50 15.32
CA HIS A 227 -11.89 -11.10 14.97
C HIS A 227 -11.50 -11.43 13.52
N ARG A 228 -11.97 -12.57 12.99
CA ARG A 228 -11.63 -13.06 11.65
C ARG A 228 -12.90 -13.44 10.88
N PRO A 229 -13.68 -12.46 10.37
CA PRO A 229 -15.00 -12.69 9.77
C PRO A 229 -15.00 -13.72 8.63
N PHE A 230 -13.88 -13.87 7.93
CA PHE A 230 -13.73 -14.72 6.75
C PHE A 230 -12.80 -15.91 6.97
N GLU A 231 -12.50 -16.29 8.22
CA GLU A 231 -11.56 -17.37 8.52
C GLU A 231 -11.87 -18.69 7.82
N LYS A 232 -13.15 -18.98 7.59
CA LYS A 232 -13.64 -20.21 6.94
C LYS A 232 -13.49 -20.20 5.41
N LEU A 233 -13.26 -19.02 4.81
CA LEU A 233 -13.07 -18.88 3.36
C LEU A 233 -11.61 -19.04 2.94
N TYR A 234 -10.67 -18.71 3.83
CA TYR A 234 -9.26 -18.94 3.55
C TYR A 234 -9.04 -20.44 3.40
N THR A 235 -8.36 -20.85 2.32
CA THR A 235 -7.74 -22.18 2.25
C THR A 235 -7.04 -22.39 3.58
N PRO A 236 -7.23 -23.52 4.28
CA PRO A 236 -6.49 -23.78 5.51
C PRO A 236 -5.01 -23.71 5.15
N GLY A 237 -4.40 -22.54 5.39
CA GLY A 237 -2.97 -22.36 5.23
C GLY A 237 -2.37 -23.45 6.09
N MET A 238 -1.57 -24.32 5.45
CA MET A 238 -0.95 -25.51 6.03
C MET A 238 -1.03 -25.46 7.56
N ASN A 239 -1.98 -26.21 8.14
CA ASN A 239 -2.21 -26.29 9.59
C ASN A 239 -1.01 -27.00 10.28
N ILE A 240 0.22 -26.59 9.99
CA ILE A 240 1.43 -27.03 10.66
C ILE A 240 1.53 -26.15 11.91
N LYS A 241 0.77 -26.54 12.93
CA LYS A 241 0.80 -25.91 14.26
C LYS A 241 2.05 -26.27 15.07
N SER A 242 2.83 -27.25 14.60
CA SER A 242 3.87 -27.93 15.40
C SER A 242 5.29 -27.79 14.88
N GLN A 243 5.54 -27.13 13.75
CA GLN A 243 6.90 -26.98 13.21
C GLN A 243 7.17 -25.55 12.80
N SER A 244 8.27 -25.00 13.31
CA SER A 244 8.87 -23.77 12.82
C SER A 244 9.69 -24.06 11.56
N PRO A 245 9.65 -23.20 10.53
CA PRO A 245 10.58 -23.30 9.40
C PRO A 245 12.00 -23.26 9.94
N ARG A 246 12.77 -24.33 9.75
CA ARG A 246 14.19 -24.36 10.08
C ARG A 246 14.98 -24.09 8.82
N HIS A 247 15.70 -22.97 8.80
CA HIS A 247 16.68 -22.73 7.74
C HIS A 247 17.86 -23.67 7.97
N LEU A 248 18.02 -24.66 7.09
CA LEU A 248 19.17 -25.56 7.10
C LEU A 248 20.17 -25.06 6.05
N ASN A 249 21.35 -24.64 6.51
CA ASN A 249 22.47 -24.32 5.62
C ASN A 249 23.00 -25.63 5.04
N MET A 250 22.52 -26.01 3.86
CA MET A 250 23.04 -27.17 3.14
C MET A 250 24.20 -26.74 2.24
N THR A 251 25.23 -27.58 2.16
CA THR A 251 26.30 -27.39 1.18
C THR A 251 25.72 -27.49 -0.24
N PRO A 252 25.97 -26.51 -1.13
CA PRO A 252 25.50 -26.57 -2.50
C PRO A 252 25.93 -27.88 -3.19
N PRO A 253 25.06 -28.56 -3.93
CA PRO A 253 25.37 -29.85 -4.56
C PRO A 253 26.61 -29.83 -5.46
N CYS A 254 26.87 -28.73 -6.14
CA CYS A 254 28.06 -28.53 -6.97
C CYS A 254 29.36 -28.47 -6.16
N THR A 255 29.32 -27.87 -4.97
CA THR A 255 30.47 -27.84 -4.05
C THR A 255 30.67 -29.21 -3.40
N PHE A 256 29.58 -29.84 -2.96
CA PHE A 256 29.61 -31.16 -2.33
C PHE A 256 30.19 -32.24 -3.25
N ASN A 257 29.81 -32.22 -4.54
CA ASN A 257 30.31 -33.19 -5.51
C ASN A 257 31.62 -32.79 -6.18
N CYS A 258 32.18 -31.62 -5.86
CA CYS A 258 33.51 -31.26 -6.34
C CYS A 258 34.56 -32.06 -5.55
N PRO A 259 35.41 -32.89 -6.19
CA PRO A 259 36.43 -33.65 -5.48
C PRO A 259 37.45 -32.76 -4.75
N SER A 260 37.67 -31.54 -5.25
CA SER A 260 38.54 -30.54 -4.65
C SER A 260 37.82 -29.62 -3.65
N GLY A 261 36.51 -29.79 -3.45
CA GLY A 261 35.71 -28.96 -2.54
C GLY A 261 35.58 -27.49 -2.97
N ILE A 262 35.83 -27.17 -4.25
CA ILE A 262 35.80 -25.80 -4.76
C ILE A 262 34.38 -25.22 -4.57
N PRO A 263 34.22 -24.05 -3.93
CA PRO A 263 32.92 -23.43 -3.72
C PRO A 263 32.43 -22.80 -5.04
N THR A 264 31.91 -23.64 -5.94
CA THR A 264 31.46 -23.25 -7.29
C THR A 264 30.48 -22.06 -7.30
N PRO A 265 29.52 -21.94 -6.36
CA PRO A 265 28.64 -20.78 -6.33
C PRO A 265 29.36 -19.46 -6.05
N VAL A 266 30.41 -19.49 -5.22
CA VAL A 266 31.24 -18.29 -4.94
C VAL A 266 32.01 -17.90 -6.18
N PHE A 267 32.63 -18.87 -6.87
CA PHE A 267 33.30 -18.64 -8.15
C PHE A 267 32.35 -17.99 -9.18
N LEU A 268 31.16 -18.56 -9.36
CA LEU A 268 30.18 -18.06 -10.32
C LEU A 268 29.66 -16.66 -9.99
N ASN A 269 29.46 -16.35 -8.71
CA ASN A 269 29.07 -15.00 -8.27
C ASN A 269 30.17 -13.98 -8.57
N LEU A 270 31.44 -14.30 -8.28
CA LEU A 270 32.57 -13.42 -8.61
C LEU A 270 32.69 -13.19 -10.12
N ILE A 271 32.50 -14.23 -10.93
CA ILE A 271 32.49 -14.11 -12.40
C ILE A 271 31.32 -13.21 -12.87
N LYS A 272 30.12 -13.42 -12.32
CA LYS A 272 28.94 -12.60 -12.62
C LYS A 272 29.15 -11.13 -12.28
N ASP A 273 29.86 -10.85 -11.19
CA ASP A 273 30.18 -9.49 -10.74
C ASP A 273 31.35 -8.84 -11.51
N GLY A 274 31.88 -9.51 -12.54
CA GLY A 274 33.01 -9.01 -13.34
C GLY A 274 34.37 -9.15 -12.65
N LYS A 275 34.44 -9.88 -11.53
CA LYS A 275 35.63 -10.08 -10.69
C LYS A 275 36.36 -11.38 -11.02
N SER A 276 36.65 -11.60 -12.31
CA SER A 276 37.27 -12.84 -12.80
C SER A 276 38.61 -13.16 -12.13
N ARG A 277 39.44 -12.14 -11.88
CA ARG A 277 40.73 -12.30 -11.20
C ARG A 277 40.57 -12.78 -9.76
N GLU A 278 39.62 -12.23 -9.01
CA GLU A 278 39.31 -12.69 -7.64
C GLU A 278 38.76 -14.12 -7.65
N ALA A 279 37.92 -14.47 -8.62
CA ALA A 279 37.38 -15.82 -8.78
C ALA A 279 38.49 -16.86 -9.01
N GLN A 280 39.47 -16.52 -9.86
CA GLN A 280 40.61 -17.39 -10.16
C GLN A 280 41.57 -17.53 -8.97
N LEU A 281 41.89 -16.43 -8.28
CA LEU A 281 42.72 -16.47 -7.06
C LEU A 281 42.04 -17.28 -5.95
N MET A 282 40.72 -17.18 -5.81
CA MET A 282 39.98 -18.01 -4.87
C MET A 282 40.14 -19.50 -5.19
N MET A 283 40.13 -19.90 -6.46
CA MET A 283 40.35 -21.30 -6.83
C MET A 283 41.75 -21.81 -6.47
N ASP A 284 42.77 -20.95 -6.46
CA ASP A 284 44.14 -21.33 -6.08
C ASP A 284 44.23 -21.86 -4.64
N GLU A 285 43.37 -21.36 -3.75
CA GLU A 285 43.27 -21.84 -2.36
C GLU A 285 42.81 -23.32 -2.27
N TYR A 286 42.19 -23.84 -3.33
CA TYR A 286 41.64 -25.20 -3.37
C TYR A 286 42.37 -26.12 -4.34
N THR A 287 43.09 -25.57 -5.32
CA THR A 287 43.76 -26.36 -6.35
C THR A 287 44.91 -25.60 -7.02
N PRO A 288 46.09 -26.23 -7.23
CA PRO A 288 47.16 -25.64 -8.04
C PRO A 288 46.86 -25.69 -9.54
N PHE A 289 45.74 -26.32 -9.96
CA PHE A 289 45.35 -26.51 -11.35
C PHE A 289 44.10 -25.72 -11.74
N ARG A 290 43.96 -24.48 -11.22
CA ARG A 290 42.82 -23.61 -11.54
C ARG A 290 42.64 -23.52 -13.05
N MET A 291 41.46 -23.88 -13.55
CA MET A 291 41.03 -23.72 -14.95
C MET A 291 41.89 -24.43 -16.03
N SER A 292 43.05 -25.00 -15.69
CA SER A 292 43.92 -25.77 -16.58
C SER A 292 43.58 -27.25 -16.59
N VAL A 293 43.18 -27.78 -15.43
CA VAL A 293 42.58 -29.12 -15.27
C VAL A 293 41.15 -28.99 -14.75
N CYS A 294 40.94 -28.16 -13.74
CA CYS A 294 39.63 -27.93 -13.13
C CYS A 294 38.69 -27.22 -14.12
N GLY A 295 37.76 -27.98 -14.69
CA GLY A 295 36.77 -27.52 -15.66
C GLY A 295 37.10 -27.86 -17.11
N THR A 296 38.37 -27.91 -17.50
CA THR A 296 38.80 -28.25 -18.87
C THR A 296 39.01 -29.74 -19.11
N VAL A 297 39.66 -30.43 -18.16
CA VAL A 297 39.94 -31.87 -18.19
C VAL A 297 39.05 -32.64 -17.21
N CYS A 298 38.63 -31.98 -16.14
CA CYS A 298 37.74 -32.51 -15.11
C CYS A 298 36.47 -33.16 -15.72
N PRO A 299 36.03 -34.32 -15.21
CA PRO A 299 34.78 -34.97 -15.64
C PRO A 299 33.51 -34.20 -15.22
N ALA A 300 33.66 -33.08 -14.51
CA ALA A 300 32.59 -32.16 -14.11
C ALA A 300 31.42 -32.78 -13.32
N PRO A 301 31.66 -33.54 -12.22
CA PRO A 301 30.59 -34.10 -11.39
C PRO A 301 29.68 -33.02 -10.75
N CYS A 302 30.19 -31.79 -10.62
CA CYS A 302 29.40 -30.64 -10.21
C CYS A 302 28.29 -30.27 -11.21
N MET A 303 28.41 -30.64 -12.49
CA MET A 303 27.36 -30.47 -13.51
C MET A 303 26.27 -31.52 -13.36
N GLU A 304 26.64 -32.78 -13.10
CA GLU A 304 25.68 -33.88 -12.86
C GLU A 304 24.80 -33.57 -11.64
N ALA A 305 25.39 -33.01 -10.59
CA ALA A 305 24.68 -32.61 -9.38
C ALA A 305 24.06 -31.22 -9.43
N CYS A 306 24.16 -30.50 -10.56
CA CYS A 306 23.74 -29.11 -10.63
C CYS A 306 22.23 -28.98 -10.48
N SER A 307 21.76 -28.22 -9.48
CA SER A 307 20.33 -27.99 -9.24
C SER A 307 19.62 -27.33 -10.42
N ARG A 308 20.34 -26.59 -11.27
CA ARG A 308 19.81 -26.00 -12.51
C ARG A 308 19.45 -27.03 -13.58
N GLY A 309 19.92 -28.27 -13.46
CA GLY A 309 19.50 -29.37 -14.33
C GLY A 309 17.98 -29.60 -14.34
N GLY A 310 17.28 -29.28 -13.25
CA GLY A 310 15.82 -29.34 -13.18
C GLY A 310 15.08 -28.09 -13.69
N LEU A 311 15.80 -27.06 -14.15
CA LEU A 311 15.23 -25.78 -14.59
C LEU A 311 15.51 -25.53 -16.07
N ASP A 312 16.75 -25.22 -16.41
CA ASP A 312 17.20 -24.73 -17.73
C ASP A 312 18.53 -25.36 -18.18
N GLY A 313 19.03 -26.35 -17.44
CA GLY A 313 20.25 -27.11 -17.74
C GLY A 313 21.37 -26.85 -16.73
N ALA A 314 22.27 -27.84 -16.60
CA ALA A 314 23.46 -27.69 -15.78
C ALA A 314 24.35 -26.55 -16.33
N LEU A 315 25.06 -25.86 -15.43
CA LEU A 315 26.03 -24.86 -15.85
C LEU A 315 27.19 -25.52 -16.58
N ASP A 316 27.51 -25.01 -17.76
CA ASP A 316 28.59 -25.54 -18.60
C ASP A 316 29.96 -25.12 -18.03
N ILE A 317 30.48 -25.93 -17.10
CA ILE A 317 31.77 -25.70 -16.45
C ILE A 317 32.93 -25.73 -17.46
N PRO A 318 32.99 -26.67 -18.43
CA PRO A 318 34.03 -26.62 -19.47
C PRO A 318 34.04 -25.37 -20.33
N ARG A 319 32.87 -24.86 -20.70
CA ARG A 319 32.78 -23.59 -21.43
C ARG A 319 33.30 -22.43 -20.60
N LEU A 320 32.86 -22.32 -19.34
CA LEU A 320 33.34 -21.29 -18.41
C LEU A 320 34.85 -21.39 -18.16
N ALA A 321 35.38 -22.61 -18.06
CA ALA A 321 36.80 -22.86 -17.85
C ALA A 321 37.68 -22.31 -18.98
N ARG A 322 37.20 -22.41 -20.23
CA ARG A 322 37.86 -21.87 -21.41
C ARG A 322 37.67 -20.36 -21.56
N GLU A 323 36.46 -19.87 -21.29
CA GLU A 323 36.13 -18.45 -21.41
C GLU A 323 36.91 -17.60 -20.40
N TYR A 324 37.06 -18.10 -19.18
CA TYR A 324 37.77 -17.43 -18.10
C TYR A 324 39.11 -18.11 -17.79
N TYR A 325 39.81 -18.58 -18.83
CA TYR A 325 41.14 -19.15 -18.66
C TYR A 325 42.12 -18.08 -18.11
N PRO A 326 42.94 -18.39 -17.10
CA PRO A 326 43.87 -17.42 -16.52
C PRO A 326 44.87 -16.86 -17.54
N ASP A 327 45.02 -15.55 -17.57
CA ASP A 327 45.99 -14.80 -18.38
C ASP A 327 47.13 -14.20 -17.54
N PHE A 328 47.19 -14.55 -16.25
CA PHE A 328 48.22 -14.11 -15.31
C PHE A 328 48.77 -15.27 -14.47
N ASP A 329 50.03 -15.14 -14.07
CA ASP A 329 50.72 -16.11 -13.23
C ASP A 329 50.10 -16.19 -11.83
N PRO A 330 50.04 -17.38 -11.20
CA PRO A 330 49.67 -17.50 -9.78
C PRO A 330 50.53 -16.58 -8.92
N VAL A 331 49.91 -15.95 -7.91
CA VAL A 331 50.65 -15.15 -6.94
C VAL A 331 51.57 -16.10 -6.20
N ARG A 332 52.88 -15.81 -6.22
CA ARG A 332 53.86 -16.59 -5.44
C ARG A 332 53.46 -16.50 -3.97
N SER A 333 53.20 -17.63 -3.32
CA SER A 333 53.06 -17.68 -1.87
C SER A 333 54.32 -17.08 -1.25
N ALA A 334 54.14 -16.12 -0.35
CA ALA A 334 55.24 -15.62 0.49
C ALA A 334 55.73 -16.71 1.45
#